data_AF-A0A3N7DEB8-F1
#
_entry.id   AF-A0A3N7DEB8-F1
#
_cell.length_a   1.000
_cell.length_b   1.000
_cell.length_c   1.000
_cell.angle_alpha   90.00
_cell.angle_beta   90.00
_cell.angle_gamma   90.00
#
_symmetry.space_group_name_H-M   'P 1'
#
loop_
_entity.id
_entity.type
_entity.pdbx_description
1 polymer ?
#
loop_
_entity_poly.entity_id
_entity_poly.type
_entity_poly.pdbx_seq_one_letter_code
_entity_poly.pdbx_strand_id
1 'polypeptide(L)'
;MDNHVRTALIASLDKFAAVSGKDSIKLEEGLIEVFSKDLGFLEKVEEFDEVFNDYPAFEELREVFFDLLMINFFANDVKKLEEDYLESDEWADIEEETIERGTELLNLLLYINECHDERIKPELGDFLKEFLLVEEDEFQDEFHIYEDLISNQNLVESSIEDICSHVGMIEIGEEMEDLFIPFMAFFHQPKESEQVIKDLQEYSPNKEFDVAVYTLIANFNKN
;
A
#
# COMPACT_ATOMS: atom_id res chain seq x y z
N MET A 1 13.67 -0.30 11.53
CA MET A 1 12.94 -0.44 10.27
C MET A 1 12.96 -1.89 9.84
N ASP A 2 11.80 -2.41 9.46
CA ASP A 2 11.66 -3.74 8.87
C ASP A 2 12.31 -3.83 7.47
N ASN A 3 12.83 -5.00 7.10
CA ASN A 3 13.54 -5.19 5.82
C ASN A 3 12.61 -5.22 4.60
N HIS A 4 11.39 -5.75 4.75
CA HIS A 4 10.38 -5.77 3.68
C HIS A 4 9.93 -4.36 3.40
N VAL A 5 9.61 -3.61 4.46
CA VAL A 5 9.25 -2.19 4.38
C VAL A 5 10.37 -1.41 3.69
N ARG A 6 11.62 -1.58 4.12
CA ARG A 6 12.76 -0.88 3.50
C ARG A 6 12.91 -1.18 2.02
N THR A 7 12.77 -2.45 1.63
CA THR A 7 12.94 -2.87 0.24
C THR A 7 11.80 -2.34 -0.64
N ALA A 8 10.56 -2.40 -0.16
CA ALA A 8 9.39 -1.87 -0.85
C ALA A 8 9.47 -0.35 -1.02
N LEU A 9 9.86 0.37 0.03
CA LEU A 9 10.02 1.83 0.04
C LEU A 9 11.00 2.28 -1.06
N ILE A 10 12.22 1.73 -1.04
CA ILE A 10 13.28 2.11 -1.99
C ILE A 10 12.84 1.76 -3.43
N ALA A 11 12.34 0.54 -3.64
CA ALA A 11 11.95 0.11 -4.98
C ALA A 11 10.82 0.96 -5.57
N SER A 12 9.83 1.34 -4.75
CA SER A 12 8.72 2.19 -5.16
C SER A 12 9.20 3.59 -5.56
N LEU A 13 9.98 4.25 -4.72
CA LEU A 13 10.52 5.59 -5.00
C LEU A 13 11.43 5.62 -6.22
N ASP A 14 12.32 4.63 -6.36
CA ASP A 14 13.20 4.50 -7.52
C ASP A 14 12.41 4.39 -8.82
N LYS A 15 11.33 3.60 -8.82
CA LYS A 15 10.48 3.45 -10.00
C LYS A 15 9.67 4.70 -10.28
N PHE A 16 9.08 5.31 -9.27
CA PHE A 16 8.37 6.59 -9.43
C PHE A 16 9.29 7.65 -10.04
N ALA A 17 10.50 7.82 -9.47
CA ALA A 17 11.49 8.79 -9.92
C ALA A 17 11.95 8.51 -11.36
N ALA A 18 12.17 7.23 -11.70
CA ALA A 18 12.55 6.84 -13.05
C ALA A 18 11.47 7.14 -14.10
N VAL A 19 10.19 6.92 -13.78
CA VAL A 19 9.07 7.19 -14.69
C VAL A 19 8.79 8.69 -14.81
N SER A 20 8.81 9.41 -13.69
CA SER A 20 8.52 10.85 -13.61
C SER A 20 9.70 11.76 -14.00
N GLY A 21 10.91 11.19 -14.17
CA GLY A 21 12.14 11.94 -14.45
C GLY A 21 12.59 12.83 -13.28
N LYS A 22 12.32 12.40 -12.04
CA LYS A 22 12.67 13.09 -10.79
C LYS A 22 13.86 12.42 -10.10
N ASP A 23 14.30 13.00 -8.99
CA ASP A 23 15.32 12.44 -8.11
C ASP A 23 14.69 12.15 -6.75
N SER A 24 14.70 10.88 -6.33
CA SER A 24 14.15 10.40 -5.07
C SER A 24 15.18 10.26 -3.96
N ILE A 25 16.49 10.39 -4.23
CA ILE A 25 17.55 9.95 -3.29
C ILE A 25 17.39 10.58 -1.91
N LYS A 26 17.15 11.89 -1.85
CA LYS A 26 17.03 12.58 -0.55
C LYS A 26 15.70 12.30 0.16
N LEU A 27 14.62 12.08 -0.60
CA LEU A 27 13.34 11.67 -0.04
C LEU A 27 13.47 10.27 0.57
N GLU A 28 14.10 9.34 -0.15
CA GLU A 28 14.43 8.00 0.33
C GLU A 28 15.25 8.05 1.62
N GLU A 29 16.35 8.81 1.63
CA GLU A 29 17.21 8.98 2.81
C GLU A 29 16.41 9.52 4.01
N GLY A 30 15.58 10.55 3.80
CA GLY A 30 14.74 11.15 4.84
C GLY A 30 13.71 10.17 5.40
N LEU A 31 12.99 9.45 4.53
CA LEU A 31 11.98 8.48 4.97
C LEU A 31 12.61 7.28 5.68
N ILE A 32 13.75 6.77 5.19
CA ILE A 32 14.48 5.69 5.88
C ILE A 32 14.92 6.14 7.27
N GLU A 33 15.36 7.39 7.42
CA GLU A 33 15.72 7.95 8.72
C GLU A 33 14.51 7.97 9.65
N VAL A 34 13.38 8.55 9.23
CA VAL A 34 12.14 8.63 10.03
C VAL A 34 11.65 7.24 10.46
N PHE A 35 11.57 6.29 9.53
CA PHE A 35 11.10 4.92 9.80
C PHE A 35 12.04 4.16 10.76
N SER A 36 13.29 4.58 10.87
CA SER A 36 14.31 3.95 11.73
C SER A 36 14.46 4.60 13.10
N LYS A 37 13.89 5.80 13.32
CA LYS A 37 13.96 6.50 14.60
C LYS A 37 13.22 5.74 15.70
N ASP A 38 13.67 5.96 16.94
CA ASP A 38 13.05 5.42 18.14
C ASP A 38 12.24 6.56 18.79
N LEU A 39 11.09 6.86 18.17
CA LEU A 39 10.15 7.92 18.55
C LEU A 39 8.75 7.32 18.68
N GLY A 40 7.84 8.05 19.36
CA GLY A 40 6.43 7.72 19.36
C GLY A 40 5.84 7.78 17.96
N PHE A 41 4.73 7.07 17.70
CA PHE A 41 4.19 6.99 16.35
C PHE A 41 3.76 8.37 15.80
N LEU A 42 3.04 9.18 16.57
CA LEU A 42 2.62 10.51 16.15
C LEU A 42 3.81 11.44 15.85
N GLU A 43 4.88 11.38 16.65
CA GLU A 43 6.12 12.13 16.37
C GLU A 43 6.74 11.69 15.04
N LYS A 44 6.69 10.40 14.70
CA LYS A 44 7.13 9.92 13.37
C LYS A 44 6.22 10.41 12.26
N VAL A 45 4.90 10.49 12.46
CA VAL A 45 3.95 11.01 11.48
C VAL A 45 4.25 12.49 11.20
N GLU A 46 4.52 13.30 12.22
CA GLU A 46 4.92 14.70 12.06
C GLU A 46 6.20 14.82 11.22
N GLU A 47 7.27 14.08 11.58
CA GLU A 47 8.52 14.11 10.81
C GLU A 47 8.37 13.54 9.39
N PHE A 48 7.53 12.52 9.22
CA PHE A 48 7.18 11.95 7.92
C PHE A 48 6.54 13.00 7.01
N ASP A 49 5.56 13.74 7.54
CA ASP A 49 4.89 14.80 6.80
C ASP A 49 5.84 15.95 6.47
N GLU A 50 6.76 16.31 7.38
CA GLU A 50 7.84 17.28 7.11
C GLU A 50 8.73 16.83 5.94
N VAL A 51 9.12 15.55 5.90
CA VAL A 51 9.90 15.01 4.79
C VAL A 51 9.14 15.14 3.48
N PHE A 52 7.86 14.75 3.40
CA PHE A 52 7.07 14.89 2.16
C PHE A 52 6.85 16.35 1.74
N ASN A 53 6.69 17.28 2.69
CA ASN A 53 6.53 18.71 2.41
C ASN A 53 7.72 19.32 1.63
N ASP A 54 8.92 18.78 1.81
CA ASP A 54 10.11 19.20 1.06
C ASP A 54 10.17 18.63 -0.37
N TYR A 55 9.33 17.64 -0.71
CA TYR A 55 9.28 16.99 -2.02
C TYR A 55 7.86 16.91 -2.64
N PRO A 56 7.23 18.06 -2.98
CA PRO A 56 5.86 18.09 -3.54
C PRO A 56 5.66 17.31 -4.85
N ALA A 57 6.74 16.93 -5.53
CA ALA A 57 6.67 16.10 -6.74
C ALA A 57 6.30 14.63 -6.45
N PHE A 58 6.31 14.22 -5.19
CA PHE A 58 5.98 12.88 -4.72
C PHE A 58 4.71 12.88 -3.83
N GLU A 59 3.97 13.99 -3.79
CA GLU A 59 2.81 14.17 -2.89
C GLU A 59 1.77 13.06 -3.04
N GLU A 60 1.52 12.60 -4.26
CA GLU A 60 0.58 11.51 -4.53
C GLU A 60 0.96 10.20 -3.84
N LEU A 61 2.23 9.99 -3.48
CA LEU A 61 2.68 8.81 -2.74
C LEU A 61 2.54 8.94 -1.21
N ARG A 62 2.15 10.10 -0.69
CA ARG A 62 2.18 10.36 0.76
C ARG A 62 1.34 9.35 1.52
N GLU A 63 0.07 9.18 1.16
CA GLU A 63 -0.83 8.30 1.94
C GLU A 63 -0.47 6.81 1.80
N VAL A 64 -0.07 6.36 0.60
CA VAL A 64 0.42 4.98 0.42
C VAL A 64 1.73 4.70 1.17
N PHE A 65 2.55 5.73 1.44
CA PHE A 65 3.73 5.61 2.29
C PHE A 65 3.44 5.77 3.77
N PHE A 66 2.36 6.48 4.13
CA PHE A 66 1.82 6.48 5.48
C PHE A 66 1.36 5.06 5.87
N ASP A 67 0.69 4.33 4.98
CA ASP A 67 0.34 2.91 5.20
C ASP A 67 1.59 2.07 5.47
N LEU A 68 2.67 2.33 4.72
CA LEU A 68 3.94 1.63 4.91
C LEU A 68 4.62 2.00 6.25
N LEU A 69 4.46 3.24 6.72
CA LEU A 69 4.91 3.67 8.05
C LEU A 69 4.15 2.92 9.15
N MET A 70 2.83 2.79 9.00
CA MET A 70 1.97 2.02 9.89
C MET A 70 2.38 0.54 9.94
N ILE A 71 2.62 -0.09 8.79
CA ILE A 71 3.15 -1.46 8.72
C ILE A 71 4.51 -1.59 9.41
N ASN A 72 5.42 -0.63 9.23
CA ASN A 72 6.71 -0.64 9.92
C ASN A 72 6.56 -0.53 11.44
N PHE A 73 5.61 0.28 11.91
CA PHE A 73 5.30 0.42 13.33
C PHE A 73 4.84 -0.93 13.92
N PHE A 74 3.86 -1.59 13.30
CA PHE A 74 3.40 -2.93 13.73
C PHE A 74 4.50 -3.99 13.65
N ALA A 75 5.25 -4.02 12.56
CA ALA A 75 6.22 -5.08 12.30
C ALA A 75 7.48 -4.99 13.18
N ASN A 76 7.86 -3.80 13.65
CA ASN A 76 9.14 -3.56 14.30
C ASN A 76 9.05 -2.80 15.63
N ASP A 77 8.18 -1.80 15.75
CA ASP A 77 8.18 -0.92 16.92
C ASP A 77 7.26 -1.45 18.02
N VAL A 78 6.07 -1.96 17.69
CA VAL A 78 5.17 -2.61 18.66
C VAL A 78 5.85 -3.79 19.36
N LYS A 79 6.72 -4.54 18.67
CA LYS A 79 7.51 -5.64 19.26
C LYS A 79 8.46 -5.21 20.39
N LYS A 80 8.76 -3.91 20.50
CA LYS A 80 9.62 -3.34 21.55
C LYS A 80 8.81 -2.75 22.71
N LEU A 81 7.50 -2.59 22.52
CA LEU A 81 6.58 -2.03 23.49
C LEU A 81 6.00 -3.14 24.38
N GLU A 82 5.16 -2.75 25.33
CA GLU A 82 4.50 -3.70 26.24
C GLU A 82 3.47 -4.57 25.49
N GLU A 83 3.21 -5.80 25.95
CA GLU A 83 2.34 -6.77 25.26
C GLU A 83 0.90 -6.27 25.06
N ASP A 84 0.45 -5.34 25.91
CA ASP A 84 -0.86 -4.69 25.91
C ASP A 84 -0.83 -3.26 25.33
N TYR A 85 0.23 -2.88 24.59
CA TYR A 85 0.33 -1.54 24.01
C TYR A 85 -0.85 -1.17 23.12
N LEU A 86 -1.36 -2.12 22.32
CA LEU A 86 -2.54 -1.90 21.46
C LEU A 86 -3.86 -1.81 22.24
N GLU A 87 -3.85 -2.10 23.55
CA GLU A 87 -4.98 -1.90 24.46
C GLU A 87 -4.85 -0.58 25.26
N SER A 88 -3.81 0.21 25.00
CA SER A 88 -3.49 1.42 25.76
C SER A 88 -4.26 2.66 25.27
N ASP A 89 -4.42 3.63 26.18
CA ASP A 89 -4.96 4.96 25.84
C ASP A 89 -4.09 5.66 24.77
N GLU A 90 -2.78 5.42 24.76
CA GLU A 90 -1.86 5.98 23.76
C GLU A 90 -2.16 5.45 22.35
N TRP A 91 -2.49 4.17 22.22
CA TRP A 91 -2.90 3.60 20.93
C TRP A 91 -4.27 4.14 20.50
N ALA A 92 -5.22 4.26 21.43
CA ALA A 92 -6.53 4.85 21.13
C ALA A 92 -6.41 6.30 20.64
N ASP A 93 -5.50 7.09 21.23
CA ASP A 93 -5.20 8.45 20.76
C ASP A 93 -4.58 8.44 19.35
N ILE A 94 -3.67 7.50 19.06
CA ILE A 94 -3.11 7.32 17.71
C ILE A 94 -4.20 7.01 16.69
N GLU A 95 -5.10 6.07 16.99
CA GLU A 95 -6.20 5.69 16.10
C GLU A 95 -7.12 6.88 15.81
N GLU A 96 -7.52 7.64 16.82
CA GLU A 96 -8.36 8.82 16.64
C GLU A 96 -7.66 9.93 15.83
N GLU A 97 -6.38 10.20 16.10
CA GLU A 97 -5.62 11.23 15.38
C GLU A 97 -5.28 10.85 13.94
N THR A 98 -5.33 9.55 13.59
CA THR A 98 -4.98 9.06 12.26
C THR A 98 -6.16 8.45 11.49
N ILE A 99 -7.39 8.62 11.98
CA ILE A 99 -8.60 8.05 11.38
C ILE A 99 -8.87 8.50 9.94
N GLU A 100 -8.43 9.70 9.54
CA GLU A 100 -8.58 10.23 8.18
C GLU A 100 -7.34 10.00 7.30
N ARG A 101 -6.39 9.17 7.73
CA ARG A 101 -5.11 8.93 7.04
C ARG A 101 -5.01 7.53 6.45
N GLY A 102 -4.12 7.39 5.48
CA GLY A 102 -3.83 6.11 4.85
C GLY A 102 -4.81 5.75 3.75
N THR A 103 -4.67 4.53 3.24
CA THR A 103 -5.45 4.01 2.12
C THR A 103 -5.74 2.52 2.30
N GLU A 104 -6.56 1.94 1.41
CA GLU A 104 -6.82 0.50 1.41
C GLU A 104 -5.57 -0.35 1.13
N LEU A 105 -4.44 0.26 0.73
CA LEU A 105 -3.15 -0.42 0.67
C LEU A 105 -2.74 -0.99 2.03
N LEU A 106 -3.08 -0.35 3.15
CA LEU A 106 -2.78 -0.87 4.49
C LEU A 106 -3.36 -2.28 4.65
N ASN A 107 -4.63 -2.48 4.29
CA ASN A 107 -5.32 -3.76 4.38
C ASN A 107 -4.65 -4.82 3.48
N LEU A 108 -4.25 -4.46 2.26
CA LEU A 108 -3.52 -5.36 1.37
C LEU A 108 -2.14 -5.75 1.94
N LEU A 109 -1.40 -4.83 2.56
CA LEU A 109 -0.10 -5.12 3.15
C LEU A 109 -0.22 -6.01 4.41
N LEU A 110 -1.27 -5.81 5.23
CA LEU A 110 -1.59 -6.69 6.35
C LEU A 110 -1.92 -8.10 5.85
N TYR A 111 -2.74 -8.23 4.81
CA TYR A 111 -3.04 -9.50 4.17
C TYR A 111 -1.79 -10.23 3.64
N ILE A 112 -0.86 -9.49 3.01
CA ILE A 112 0.41 -10.06 2.53
C ILE A 112 1.25 -10.58 3.70
N ASN A 113 1.31 -9.87 4.83
CA ASN A 113 2.00 -10.37 6.02
C ASN A 113 1.38 -11.66 6.55
N GLU A 114 0.05 -11.75 6.61
CA GLU A 114 -0.65 -12.97 7.00
C GLU A 114 -0.33 -14.12 6.03
N CYS A 115 -0.33 -13.86 4.72
CA CYS A 115 0.08 -14.84 3.72
C CYS A 115 1.50 -15.37 3.97
N HIS A 116 2.44 -14.52 4.37
CA HIS A 116 3.81 -14.93 4.70
C HIS A 116 3.86 -15.80 5.96
N ASP A 117 3.11 -15.45 7.00
CA ASP A 117 3.04 -16.21 8.24
C ASP A 117 2.41 -17.60 8.02
N GLU A 118 1.36 -17.68 7.20
CA GLU A 118 0.70 -18.93 6.82
C GLU A 118 1.41 -19.70 5.70
N ARG A 119 2.38 -19.06 5.03
CA ARG A 119 3.13 -19.58 3.88
C ARG A 119 2.23 -19.94 2.69
N ILE A 120 1.20 -19.13 2.47
CA ILE A 120 0.31 -19.20 1.32
C ILE A 120 0.70 -18.12 0.31
N LYS A 121 0.03 -18.11 -0.85
CA LYS A 121 0.23 -17.07 -1.86
C LYS A 121 -0.95 -16.12 -1.81
N PRO A 122 -0.72 -14.81 -1.97
CA PRO A 122 -1.81 -13.86 -2.13
C PRO A 122 -2.68 -14.20 -3.34
N GLU A 123 -3.99 -14.28 -3.14
CA GLU A 123 -5.00 -14.49 -4.18
C GLU A 123 -6.16 -13.51 -3.96
N LEU A 124 -6.66 -12.85 -5.02
CA LEU A 124 -7.71 -11.83 -4.87
C LEU A 124 -8.97 -12.39 -4.19
N GLY A 125 -9.34 -13.63 -4.53
CA GLY A 125 -10.52 -14.27 -3.94
C GLY A 125 -10.39 -14.52 -2.44
N ASP A 126 -9.18 -14.77 -1.96
CA ASP A 126 -8.85 -15.01 -0.55
C ASP A 126 -8.78 -13.68 0.21
N PHE A 127 -8.08 -12.68 -0.35
CA PHE A 127 -8.10 -11.29 0.16
C PHE A 127 -9.52 -10.76 0.36
N LEU A 128 -10.37 -10.91 -0.66
CA LEU A 128 -11.75 -10.43 -0.57
C LEU A 128 -12.57 -11.28 0.42
N LYS A 129 -12.53 -12.61 0.38
CA LYS A 129 -13.52 -13.41 1.12
C LYS A 129 -13.11 -13.84 2.52
N GLU A 130 -11.83 -14.08 2.73
CA GLU A 130 -11.32 -14.67 3.97
C GLU A 130 -10.67 -13.58 4.84
N PHE A 131 -9.97 -12.62 4.24
CA PHE A 131 -9.30 -11.54 4.98
C PHE A 131 -10.25 -10.38 5.32
N LEU A 132 -10.93 -9.82 4.33
CA LEU A 132 -11.81 -8.64 4.53
C LEU A 132 -13.21 -9.04 5.03
N LEU A 133 -13.84 -10.02 4.37
CA LEU A 133 -15.27 -10.27 4.57
C LEU A 133 -15.54 -11.32 5.66
N VAL A 134 -15.40 -10.93 6.94
CA VAL A 134 -15.81 -11.77 8.07
C VAL A 134 -17.35 -11.79 8.20
N GLU A 135 -17.94 -12.95 8.52
CA GLU A 135 -19.40 -13.20 8.50
C GLU A 135 -20.26 -12.36 9.49
N GLU A 136 -19.69 -11.38 10.21
CA GLU A 136 -20.44 -10.55 11.15
C GLU A 136 -21.04 -9.32 10.43
N ASP A 137 -22.34 -9.07 10.63
CA ASP A 137 -23.14 -7.99 10.01
C ASP A 137 -22.57 -6.55 10.22
N GLU A 138 -21.51 -6.39 11.02
CA GLU A 138 -20.84 -5.12 11.33
C GLU A 138 -19.87 -4.63 10.23
N PHE A 139 -19.54 -5.46 9.24
CA PHE A 139 -18.57 -5.15 8.18
C PHE A 139 -19.20 -4.81 6.80
N GLN A 140 -20.47 -4.41 6.76
CA GLN A 140 -21.13 -4.07 5.49
C GLN A 140 -20.53 -2.85 4.76
N ASP A 141 -19.92 -1.94 5.50
CA ASP A 141 -19.27 -0.77 4.91
C ASP A 141 -18.00 -1.17 4.14
N GLU A 142 -17.28 -2.21 4.60
CA GLU A 142 -16.11 -2.77 3.89
C GLU A 142 -16.52 -3.41 2.55
N PHE A 143 -17.68 -4.06 2.49
CA PHE A 143 -18.22 -4.57 1.22
C PHE A 143 -18.37 -3.48 0.15
N HIS A 144 -18.71 -2.26 0.57
CA HIS A 144 -18.93 -1.15 -0.37
C HIS A 144 -17.62 -0.63 -0.94
N ILE A 145 -16.59 -0.45 -0.10
CA ILE A 145 -15.25 -0.02 -0.50
C ILE A 145 -14.68 -0.96 -1.58
N TYR A 146 -14.86 -2.27 -1.40
CA TYR A 146 -14.29 -3.28 -2.29
C TYR A 146 -15.25 -3.76 -3.41
N GLU A 147 -16.41 -3.14 -3.59
CA GLU A 147 -17.42 -3.53 -4.58
C GLU A 147 -16.84 -3.56 -6.00
N ASP A 148 -15.95 -2.60 -6.31
CA ASP A 148 -15.28 -2.51 -7.61
C ASP A 148 -14.33 -3.68 -7.85
N LEU A 149 -13.55 -4.09 -6.85
CA LEU A 149 -12.71 -5.28 -6.98
C LEU A 149 -13.58 -6.52 -7.12
N ILE A 150 -14.62 -6.66 -6.29
CA ILE A 150 -15.53 -7.82 -6.28
C ILE A 150 -16.21 -7.99 -7.64
N SER A 151 -16.72 -6.91 -8.22
CA SER A 151 -17.45 -6.91 -9.48
C SER A 151 -16.55 -7.17 -10.70
N ASN A 152 -15.25 -6.90 -10.55
CA ASN A 152 -14.28 -6.96 -11.65
C ASN A 152 -13.19 -8.03 -11.46
N GLN A 153 -13.34 -8.97 -10.52
CA GLN A 153 -12.34 -10.01 -10.20
C GLN A 153 -11.80 -10.76 -11.42
N ASN A 154 -12.63 -10.97 -12.45
CA ASN A 154 -12.23 -11.67 -13.67
C ASN A 154 -11.13 -10.94 -14.47
N LEU A 155 -10.93 -9.63 -14.25
CA LEU A 155 -9.86 -8.86 -14.89
C LEU A 155 -8.47 -9.29 -14.43
N VAL A 156 -8.34 -9.91 -13.26
CA VAL A 156 -7.05 -10.45 -12.80
C VAL A 156 -6.50 -11.49 -13.78
N GLU A 157 -7.36 -12.21 -14.49
CA GLU A 157 -6.97 -13.21 -15.49
C GLU A 157 -6.74 -12.62 -16.89
N SER A 158 -7.02 -11.32 -17.10
CA SER A 158 -6.86 -10.64 -18.39
C SER A 158 -5.46 -10.03 -18.57
N SER A 159 -5.29 -9.08 -19.48
CA SER A 159 -4.03 -8.35 -19.68
C SER A 159 -4.00 -7.04 -18.88
N ILE A 160 -2.79 -6.52 -18.62
CA ILE A 160 -2.62 -5.20 -18.01
C ILE A 160 -3.26 -4.09 -18.86
N GLU A 161 -3.22 -4.20 -20.19
CA GLU A 161 -3.92 -3.30 -21.10
C GLU A 161 -5.44 -3.32 -20.84
N ASP A 162 -6.03 -4.51 -20.73
CA ASP A 162 -7.46 -4.66 -20.45
C ASP A 162 -7.81 -4.04 -19.09
N ILE A 163 -7.02 -4.32 -18.04
CA ILE A 163 -7.19 -3.73 -16.70
C ILE A 163 -7.21 -2.20 -16.79
N CYS A 164 -6.20 -1.59 -17.43
CA CYS A 164 -6.10 -0.13 -17.53
C CYS A 164 -7.23 0.48 -18.38
N SER A 165 -7.63 -0.20 -19.45
CA SER A 165 -8.71 0.29 -20.33
C SER A 165 -10.09 0.22 -19.68
N HIS A 166 -10.30 -0.73 -18.78
CA HIS A 166 -11.59 -0.98 -18.12
C HIS A 166 -11.92 0.10 -17.08
N VAL A 167 -10.93 0.64 -16.37
CA VAL A 167 -11.12 1.74 -15.41
C VAL A 167 -11.78 2.95 -16.06
N GLY A 168 -11.42 3.29 -17.30
CA GLY A 168 -12.07 4.39 -18.04
C GLY A 168 -13.52 4.13 -18.45
N MET A 169 -14.08 2.96 -18.15
CA MET A 169 -15.44 2.54 -18.52
C MET A 169 -16.38 2.34 -17.33
N ILE A 170 -15.85 2.36 -16.10
CA ILE A 170 -16.61 2.16 -14.86
C ILE A 170 -16.46 3.38 -13.94
N GLU A 171 -17.43 3.55 -13.05
CA GLU A 171 -17.32 4.50 -11.94
C GLU A 171 -16.73 3.72 -10.77
N ILE A 172 -15.54 4.10 -10.33
CA ILE A 172 -14.85 3.49 -9.19
C ILE A 172 -15.11 4.36 -7.96
N GLY A 173 -15.33 3.74 -6.80
CA GLY A 173 -15.44 4.44 -5.52
C GLY A 173 -14.18 5.24 -5.19
N GLU A 174 -14.34 6.28 -4.37
CA GLU A 174 -13.26 7.23 -4.04
C GLU A 174 -12.06 6.52 -3.39
N GLU A 175 -12.34 5.53 -2.54
CA GLU A 175 -11.34 4.75 -1.80
C GLU A 175 -10.48 3.86 -2.70
N MET A 176 -11.01 3.46 -3.86
CA MET A 176 -10.36 2.57 -4.82
C MET A 176 -9.91 3.27 -6.11
N GLU A 177 -10.22 4.55 -6.30
CA GLU A 177 -9.97 5.28 -7.57
C GLU A 177 -8.50 5.17 -8.01
N ASP A 178 -7.57 5.42 -7.09
CA ASP A 178 -6.13 5.34 -7.35
C ASP A 178 -5.57 3.92 -7.18
N LEU A 179 -6.20 3.07 -6.35
CA LEU A 179 -5.66 1.76 -5.97
C LEU A 179 -6.13 0.60 -6.84
N PHE A 180 -7.19 0.78 -7.63
CA PHE A 180 -7.78 -0.29 -8.42
C PHE A 180 -6.76 -0.91 -9.40
N ILE A 181 -6.05 -0.09 -10.18
CA ILE A 181 -5.07 -0.59 -11.17
C ILE A 181 -3.90 -1.29 -10.46
N PRO A 182 -3.23 -0.69 -9.45
CA PRO A 182 -2.16 -1.36 -8.73
C PRO A 182 -2.58 -2.69 -8.09
N PHE A 183 -3.78 -2.75 -7.50
CA PHE A 183 -4.31 -3.96 -6.88
C PHE A 183 -4.55 -5.05 -7.92
N MET A 184 -5.27 -4.73 -9.00
CA MET A 184 -5.54 -5.68 -10.09
C MET A 184 -4.24 -6.16 -10.73
N ALA A 185 -3.27 -5.27 -10.96
CA ALA A 185 -1.97 -5.62 -11.50
C ALA A 185 -1.16 -6.53 -10.55
N PHE A 186 -1.23 -6.27 -9.24
CA PHE A 186 -0.61 -7.13 -8.23
C PHE A 186 -1.25 -8.52 -8.22
N PHE A 187 -2.58 -8.64 -8.14
CA PHE A 187 -3.22 -9.95 -8.14
C PHE A 187 -3.07 -10.69 -9.47
N HIS A 188 -2.95 -9.96 -10.60
CA HIS A 188 -2.60 -10.54 -11.90
C HIS A 188 -1.19 -11.16 -11.89
N GLN A 189 -0.25 -10.48 -11.24
CA GLN A 189 1.14 -10.94 -11.15
C GLN A 189 1.76 -10.53 -9.80
N PRO A 190 1.60 -11.36 -8.76
CA PRO A 190 2.02 -11.02 -7.39
C PRO A 190 3.54 -10.93 -7.22
N LYS A 191 4.31 -11.45 -8.18
CA LYS A 191 5.76 -11.34 -8.20
C LYS A 191 6.17 -10.14 -9.04
N GLU A 192 7.26 -9.49 -8.66
CA GLU A 192 7.84 -8.43 -9.49
C GLU A 192 8.02 -8.90 -10.95
N SER A 193 7.47 -8.13 -11.88
CA SER A 193 7.52 -8.40 -13.31
C SER A 193 7.88 -7.15 -14.10
N GLU A 194 9.01 -7.19 -14.79
CA GLU A 194 9.40 -6.12 -15.73
C GLU A 194 8.39 -5.93 -16.86
N GLN A 195 7.66 -6.98 -17.23
CA GLN A 195 6.63 -6.88 -18.26
C GLN A 195 5.43 -6.09 -17.76
N VAL A 196 4.95 -6.38 -16.54
CA VAL A 196 3.84 -5.62 -15.93
C VAL A 196 4.21 -4.15 -15.77
N ILE A 197 5.44 -3.87 -15.32
CA ILE A 197 5.95 -2.49 -15.22
C ILE A 197 5.93 -1.78 -16.57
N LYS A 198 6.33 -2.44 -17.66
CA LYS A 198 6.29 -1.85 -19.01
C LYS A 198 4.86 -1.62 -19.49
N ASP A 199 3.97 -2.57 -19.24
CA ASP A 199 2.58 -2.47 -19.66
C ASP A 199 1.86 -1.35 -18.89
N LEU A 200 2.11 -1.21 -17.58
CA LEU A 200 1.63 -0.08 -16.80
C LEU A 200 2.17 1.26 -17.34
N GLN A 201 3.45 1.35 -17.69
CA GLN A 201 4.01 2.57 -18.31
C GLN A 201 3.38 2.93 -19.66
N GLU A 202 2.89 1.94 -20.41
CA GLU A 202 2.28 2.13 -21.72
C GLU A 202 0.78 2.46 -21.65
N TYR A 203 0.05 1.79 -20.75
CA TYR A 203 -1.42 1.81 -20.75
C TYR A 203 -2.06 2.54 -19.56
N SER A 204 -1.37 2.69 -18.43
CA SER A 204 -1.96 3.33 -17.25
C SER A 204 -2.22 4.83 -17.47
N PRO A 205 -3.37 5.36 -17.02
CA PRO A 205 -3.64 6.79 -17.00
C PRO A 205 -2.79 7.56 -15.98
N ASN A 206 -2.39 6.93 -14.87
CA ASN A 206 -1.48 7.49 -13.84
C ASN A 206 -0.25 6.58 -13.66
N LYS A 207 0.52 6.41 -14.74
CA LYS A 207 1.64 5.47 -14.79
C LYS A 207 2.72 5.71 -13.74
N GLU A 208 2.97 6.96 -13.33
CA GLU A 208 3.96 7.29 -12.30
C GLU A 208 3.57 6.63 -10.97
N PHE A 209 2.34 6.88 -10.53
CA PHE A 209 1.77 6.30 -9.32
C PHE A 209 1.59 4.78 -9.44
N ASP A 210 0.94 4.31 -10.50
CA ASP A 210 0.57 2.89 -10.62
C ASP A 210 1.79 1.97 -10.64
N VAL A 211 2.84 2.39 -11.35
CA VAL A 211 4.11 1.66 -11.37
C VAL A 211 4.74 1.66 -9.99
N ALA A 212 4.71 2.78 -9.26
CA ALA A 212 5.29 2.91 -7.94
C ALA A 212 4.57 2.02 -6.92
N VAL A 213 3.24 2.02 -6.92
CA VAL A 213 2.41 1.23 -5.98
C VAL A 213 2.47 -0.27 -6.33
N TYR A 214 2.36 -0.66 -7.60
CA TYR A 214 2.58 -2.06 -8.00
C TYR A 214 3.97 -2.54 -7.57
N THR A 215 5.00 -1.72 -7.78
CA THR A 215 6.38 -2.07 -7.38
C THR A 215 6.51 -2.19 -5.87
N LEU A 216 5.87 -1.31 -5.10
CA LEU A 216 5.83 -1.36 -3.65
C LEU A 216 5.25 -2.70 -3.20
N ILE A 217 4.03 -3.03 -3.63
CA ILE A 217 3.32 -4.24 -3.22
C ILE A 217 4.11 -5.49 -3.64
N ALA A 218 4.56 -5.56 -4.89
CA ALA A 218 5.27 -6.72 -5.40
C ALA A 218 6.64 -6.94 -4.74
N ASN A 219 7.31 -5.87 -4.27
CA ASN A 219 8.56 -5.98 -3.51
C ASN A 219 8.31 -6.26 -2.02
N PHE A 220 7.23 -5.74 -1.45
CA PHE A 220 6.82 -6.08 -0.09
C PHE A 220 6.51 -7.58 0.03
N ASN A 221 5.75 -8.11 -0.94
CA ASN A 221 5.41 -9.52 -1.10
C ASN A 221 6.62 -10.43 -1.44
N LYS A 222 7.82 -9.89 -1.66
CA LYS A 222 9.00 -10.75 -1.81
C LYS A 222 9.37 -11.32 -0.44
N ASN A 223 8.89 -12.54 -0.17
CA ASN A 223 9.61 -13.67 0.47
C ASN A 223 8.72 -14.92 0.55
#